data_AF-A0A2D6JQJ6-F1
#
_entry.id   AF-A0A2D6JQJ6-F1
#
_cell.length_a   1.000
_cell.length_b   1.000
_cell.length_c   1.000
_cell.angle_alpha   90.00
_cell.angle_beta   90.00
_cell.angle_gamma   90.00
#
_symmetry.space_group_name_H-M   'P 1'
#
loop_
_entity.id
_entity.type
_entity.pdbx_description
1 polymer ?
#
loop_
_entity_poly.entity_id
_entity_poly.type
_entity_poly.pdbx_seq_one_letter_code
_entity_poly.pdbx_strand_id
1 'polypeptide(L)'
;MSRDAMWLVLVMILGASLLVVLIPEDEPVSVNQDDDEEELTEEATCVVGTQKVLNASATNGFDCVPLDPHAMFHTHPAPVLSVSNVIDDGVTIAILGDVEHLHPDEITVTLTLDEDVSISTQPNTDGAWSLSVQSSAERIYLNITATHDDEATTSNTTLIEIDRTPADDESGENENDTDDGTDNTAGNETDNGADEETENGTGNNTGNNTGNETGNQTDNGTDNPTGPTQPTYDPTDMGLFWLDVFRCQAGQSITQVDDLTTSAVESHECSVSITMNETHITIVTNGLPDHDFESTLACSQGNDCTRAQNYEWVIPRSPVNDTTGGHDTTNCPEANGDYECAPARGEVAIAINGVPFYGPEDGPGGDAVASQHGAYEEDRQPIVLGVCHAHNGQGGTFHYHADANCLHWHPEEGEDMFDYDISTPAAVAQNTANGSHSAVIGVSMDGYPIYGLWGYDDQMNVVEMKSSYKLKEGETGYNGIDDYEYVPGLGHLDVCNGHFGPTPEFPDGIYHYHSTMMNGEGNMGFPYFLLCYHGETFLDEGGNGADCSGF
;
A
#
# COMPACT_ATOMS: atom_id res chain seq x y z
N MET A 1 58.02 -0.99 48.21
CA MET A 1 58.57 0.38 48.13
C MET A 1 59.31 0.48 46.81
N SER A 2 59.01 1.37 45.87
CA SER A 2 57.99 2.43 45.74
C SER A 2 58.30 3.01 44.34
N ARG A 3 57.40 2.91 43.34
CA ARG A 3 56.43 3.98 42.97
C ARG A 3 56.94 5.34 43.43
N ASP A 4 57.45 6.16 42.49
CA ASP A 4 57.49 7.64 42.52
C ASP A 4 58.65 8.22 41.69
N ALA A 5 58.73 7.85 40.41
CA ALA A 5 59.63 8.56 39.48
C ALA A 5 59.09 8.72 38.06
N MET A 6 57.83 8.31 37.80
CA MET A 6 57.24 8.35 36.46
C MET A 6 55.91 9.13 36.43
N TRP A 7 55.70 10.01 37.41
CA TRP A 7 54.52 10.88 37.53
C TRP A 7 54.88 12.39 37.59
N LEU A 8 56.11 12.76 37.20
CA LEU A 8 56.61 14.13 37.35
C LEU A 8 57.10 14.80 36.05
N VAL A 9 56.87 14.18 34.88
CA VAL A 9 57.31 14.76 33.59
C VAL A 9 56.14 15.00 32.62
N LEU A 10 54.92 14.52 32.91
CA LEU A 10 53.75 14.71 32.03
C LEU A 10 52.81 15.85 32.46
N VAL A 11 53.11 16.56 33.56
CA VAL A 11 52.27 17.65 34.12
C VAL A 11 52.84 19.06 33.82
N MET A 12 53.85 19.17 32.93
CA MET A 12 54.44 20.47 32.56
C MET A 12 54.30 20.87 31.07
N ILE A 13 53.44 20.23 30.27
CA ILE A 13 53.22 20.60 28.85
C ILE A 13 51.73 20.70 28.46
N LEU A 14 50.81 21.00 29.40
CA LEU A 14 49.46 21.43 29.04
C LEU A 14 49.05 22.59 29.94
N GLY A 15 49.64 23.75 29.65
CA GLY A 15 49.35 25.02 30.32
C GLY A 15 49.25 26.14 29.29
N ALA A 16 48.14 26.20 28.55
CA ALA A 16 47.59 27.41 27.98
C ALA A 16 46.17 27.15 27.43
N SER A 17 45.25 28.05 27.77
CA SER A 17 43.91 28.24 27.19
C SER A 17 42.75 27.43 27.79
N LEU A 18 42.26 27.89 28.94
CA LEU A 18 40.81 27.88 29.22
C LEU A 18 40.48 29.11 30.08
N LEU A 19 39.74 30.05 29.50
CA LEU A 19 39.21 31.23 30.18
C LEU A 19 37.79 30.87 30.65
N VAL A 20 37.61 30.60 31.93
CA VAL A 20 36.29 30.42 32.57
C VAL A 20 36.06 31.62 33.48
N VAL A 21 35.00 32.37 33.19
CA VAL A 21 34.54 33.50 34.00
C VAL A 21 33.73 32.96 35.18
N LEU A 22 34.08 33.48 36.36
CA LEU A 22 33.57 33.11 37.68
C LEU A 22 32.11 33.55 37.89
N ILE A 23 31.29 32.65 38.40
CA ILE A 23 30.05 32.95 39.15
C ILE A 23 30.42 33.01 40.65
N PRO A 24 29.87 33.95 41.43
CA PRO A 24 29.69 33.75 42.86
C PRO A 24 28.19 33.75 43.23
N GLU A 25 27.79 32.76 44.03
CA GLU A 25 26.48 32.67 44.69
C GLU A 25 26.42 33.45 46.02
N ASP A 26 25.19 33.89 46.32
CA ASP A 26 24.50 34.02 47.61
C ASP A 26 24.22 35.39 48.32
N GLU A 27 22.89 35.69 48.31
CA GLU A 27 21.97 36.19 49.38
C GLU A 27 21.86 37.71 49.68
N PRO A 28 20.71 38.23 50.19
CA PRO A 28 19.29 37.96 49.88
C PRO A 28 18.40 39.24 49.68
N VAL A 29 17.25 39.04 49.03
CA VAL A 29 15.95 39.76 49.05
C VAL A 29 15.86 41.18 49.67
N SER A 30 15.46 42.16 48.85
CA SER A 30 14.45 43.17 49.24
C SER A 30 13.70 43.69 48.00
N VAL A 31 12.43 43.31 47.88
CA VAL A 31 11.48 43.87 46.90
C VAL A 31 11.05 45.24 47.39
N ASN A 32 11.34 46.30 46.63
CA ASN A 32 10.61 47.55 46.70
C ASN A 32 9.89 47.74 45.36
N GLN A 33 8.56 47.72 45.46
CA GLN A 33 7.59 48.18 44.48
C GLN A 33 7.93 49.60 44.00
N ASP A 34 8.02 49.77 42.69
CA ASP A 34 7.58 50.99 42.02
C ASP A 34 6.62 50.53 40.91
N ASP A 35 5.35 50.88 41.08
CA ASP A 35 4.24 50.61 40.18
C ASP A 35 4.34 51.55 38.96
N ASP A 36 4.53 50.98 37.77
CA ASP A 36 4.13 51.60 36.50
C ASP A 36 3.30 50.55 35.74
N GLU A 37 1.98 50.72 35.79
CA GLU A 37 1.00 49.93 35.02
C GLU A 37 1.09 50.33 33.54
N GLU A 38 1.75 49.51 32.71
CA GLU A 38 1.46 49.45 31.28
C GLU A 38 0.32 48.45 31.04
N GLU A 39 -0.84 48.97 30.65
CA GLU A 39 -2.02 48.22 30.24
C GLU A 39 -1.72 47.48 28.92
N LEU A 40 -1.35 46.20 29.02
CA LEU A 40 -1.26 45.28 27.87
C LEU A 40 -2.68 45.01 27.34
N THR A 41 -3.07 45.71 26.28
CA THR A 41 -4.23 45.32 25.48
C THR A 41 -3.86 44.11 24.62
N GLU A 42 -4.35 42.91 24.98
CA GLU A 42 -4.28 41.74 24.10
C GLU A 42 -4.98 42.05 22.76
N GLU A 43 -4.24 41.98 21.65
CA GLU A 43 -4.88 42.02 20.33
C GLU A 43 -5.68 40.73 20.14
N ALA A 44 -7.01 40.83 20.15
CA ALA A 44 -7.88 39.71 19.83
C ALA A 44 -7.60 39.25 18.39
N THR A 45 -6.98 38.09 18.22
CA THR A 45 -6.74 37.43 16.92
C THR A 45 -7.88 36.46 16.62
N CYS A 46 -8.15 36.24 15.33
CA CYS A 46 -9.07 35.19 14.92
C CYS A 46 -8.37 33.83 15.05
N VAL A 47 -9.16 32.79 15.31
CA VAL A 47 -8.66 31.40 15.31
C VAL A 47 -8.20 31.01 13.90
N VAL A 48 -7.24 30.07 13.84
CA VAL A 48 -6.69 29.53 12.59
C VAL A 48 -7.83 29.05 11.68
N GLY A 49 -7.77 29.37 10.38
CA GLY A 49 -8.82 29.06 9.39
C GLY A 49 -9.89 30.14 9.17
N THR A 50 -9.77 31.30 9.84
CA THR A 50 -10.70 32.43 9.66
C THR A 50 -9.96 33.76 9.41
N GLN A 51 -10.56 34.65 8.63
CA GLN A 51 -10.04 36.00 8.38
C GLN A 51 -10.83 37.07 9.13
N LYS A 52 -10.12 38.13 9.55
CA LYS A 52 -10.72 39.33 10.14
C LYS A 52 -11.43 40.14 9.06
N VAL A 53 -12.75 40.21 9.10
CA VAL A 53 -13.55 41.13 8.29
C VAL A 53 -14.07 42.25 9.16
N LEU A 54 -13.78 43.50 8.80
CA LEU A 54 -14.22 44.66 9.56
C LEU A 54 -15.75 44.72 9.62
N ASN A 55 -16.29 44.68 10.82
CA ASN A 55 -17.72 44.85 11.08
C ASN A 55 -17.89 45.89 12.20
N ALA A 56 -18.31 47.08 11.82
CA ALA A 56 -18.53 48.20 12.74
C ALA A 56 -19.67 47.96 13.75
N SER A 57 -20.44 46.88 13.58
CA SER A 57 -21.49 46.46 14.51
C SER A 57 -21.02 45.40 15.50
N ALA A 58 -19.88 44.76 15.24
CA ALA A 58 -19.27 43.78 16.14
C ALA A 58 -18.60 44.49 17.32
N THR A 59 -18.67 43.88 18.51
CA THR A 59 -18.18 44.48 19.77
C THR A 59 -16.68 44.77 19.73
N ASN A 60 -15.93 44.01 18.92
CA ASN A 60 -14.48 44.13 18.74
C ASN A 60 -14.10 44.83 17.42
N GLY A 61 -15.09 45.33 16.65
CA GLY A 61 -14.87 46.01 15.36
C GLY A 61 -14.62 45.09 14.16
N PHE A 62 -14.63 43.78 14.33
CA PHE A 62 -14.46 42.79 13.26
C PHE A 62 -15.25 41.49 13.57
N ASP A 63 -15.58 40.75 12.51
CA ASP A 63 -16.04 39.35 12.56
C ASP A 63 -14.91 38.44 12.06
N CYS A 64 -14.82 37.23 12.62
CA CYS A 64 -13.99 36.16 12.07
C CYS A 64 -14.86 35.31 11.14
N VAL A 65 -14.60 35.36 9.83
CA VAL A 65 -15.32 34.53 8.84
C VAL A 65 -14.37 33.47 8.28
N PRO A 66 -14.86 32.28 7.91
CA PRO A 66 -14.05 31.29 7.20
C PRO A 66 -13.32 31.91 6.01
N LEU A 67 -12.08 31.50 5.79
CA LEU A 67 -11.32 31.93 4.63
C LEU A 67 -12.01 31.37 3.37
N ASP A 68 -12.51 32.26 2.52
CA ASP A 68 -12.94 31.91 1.17
C ASP A 68 -11.74 32.18 0.23
N PRO A 69 -11.02 31.14 -0.21
CA PRO A 69 -9.83 31.30 -1.05
C PRO A 69 -10.16 31.96 -2.41
N HIS A 70 -11.40 31.85 -2.87
CA HIS A 70 -11.87 32.43 -4.13
C HIS A 70 -12.21 33.93 -4.04
N ALA A 71 -12.33 34.48 -2.82
CA ALA A 71 -12.65 35.90 -2.61
C ALA A 71 -11.44 36.84 -2.76
N MET A 72 -10.21 36.31 -2.82
CA MET A 72 -8.97 37.08 -2.97
C MET A 72 -8.39 36.98 -4.38
N PHE A 73 -8.95 37.77 -5.30
CA PHE A 73 -8.32 38.26 -6.54
C PHE A 73 -7.36 37.31 -7.28
N HIS A 74 -7.90 36.28 -7.91
CA HIS A 74 -7.49 35.88 -9.25
C HIS A 74 -8.52 34.93 -9.85
N THR A 75 -8.54 34.88 -11.18
CA THR A 75 -9.27 33.89 -11.98
C THR A 75 -8.23 32.87 -12.41
N HIS A 76 -8.40 31.59 -12.10
CA HIS A 76 -7.52 30.55 -12.63
C HIS A 76 -7.77 30.37 -14.14
N PRO A 77 -6.73 30.01 -14.91
CA PRO A 77 -6.94 29.56 -16.30
C PRO A 77 -7.78 28.29 -16.29
N ALA A 78 -8.47 28.01 -17.40
CA ALA A 78 -9.22 26.76 -17.55
C ALA A 78 -8.34 25.54 -17.24
N PRO A 79 -8.88 24.49 -16.59
CA PRO A 79 -8.14 23.28 -16.26
C PRO A 79 -7.56 22.64 -17.53
N VAL A 80 -6.35 22.08 -17.43
CA VAL A 80 -5.73 21.34 -18.53
C VAL A 80 -5.96 19.85 -18.30
N LEU A 81 -6.89 19.30 -19.07
CA LEU A 81 -7.25 17.89 -19.04
C LEU A 81 -6.27 17.06 -19.88
N SER A 82 -5.77 15.97 -19.31
CA SER A 82 -5.01 14.94 -20.03
C SER A 82 -5.60 13.56 -19.77
N VAL A 83 -5.55 12.69 -20.79
CA VAL A 83 -5.94 11.27 -20.67
C VAL A 83 -4.64 10.47 -20.70
N SER A 84 -4.36 9.75 -19.61
CA SER A 84 -3.14 8.97 -19.46
C SER A 84 -3.31 7.55 -20.01
N ASN A 85 -4.50 6.95 -19.84
CA ASN A 85 -4.76 5.59 -20.30
C ASN A 85 -6.24 5.35 -20.64
N VAL A 86 -6.47 4.43 -21.58
CA VAL A 86 -7.79 3.94 -21.97
C VAL A 86 -7.73 2.42 -22.07
N ILE A 87 -8.49 1.74 -21.23
CA ILE A 87 -8.53 0.29 -21.11
C ILE A 87 -9.93 -0.16 -21.55
N ASP A 88 -10.02 -1.04 -22.55
CA ASP A 88 -11.28 -1.60 -23.04
C ASP A 88 -11.20 -3.14 -23.01
N ASP A 89 -12.08 -3.77 -22.24
CA ASP A 89 -12.20 -5.23 -22.14
C ASP A 89 -13.28 -5.82 -23.06
N GLY A 90 -13.93 -4.97 -23.87
CA GLY A 90 -15.05 -5.34 -24.75
C GLY A 90 -16.43 -5.13 -24.14
N VAL A 91 -16.52 -4.84 -22.83
CA VAL A 91 -17.76 -4.55 -22.09
C VAL A 91 -17.64 -3.22 -21.33
N THR A 92 -16.53 -3.03 -20.63
CA THR A 92 -16.21 -1.86 -19.81
C THR A 92 -15.02 -1.12 -20.40
N ILE A 93 -15.13 0.20 -20.44
CA ILE A 93 -14.08 1.11 -20.84
C ILE A 93 -13.70 1.94 -19.62
N ALA A 94 -12.49 1.74 -19.10
CA ALA A 94 -11.91 2.54 -18.04
C ALA A 94 -10.96 3.58 -18.65
N ILE A 95 -11.12 4.83 -18.24
CA ILE A 95 -10.33 5.96 -18.70
C ILE A 95 -9.71 6.61 -17.48
N LEU A 96 -8.39 6.77 -17.54
CA LEU A 96 -7.61 7.43 -16.51
C LEU A 96 -6.98 8.67 -17.10
N GLY A 97 -6.76 9.66 -16.26
CA GLY A 97 -6.11 10.88 -16.67
C GLY A 97 -5.71 11.75 -15.52
N ASP A 98 -5.25 12.94 -15.89
CA ASP A 98 -4.81 13.97 -14.96
C ASP A 98 -5.45 15.32 -15.34
N VAL A 99 -5.64 16.18 -14.35
CA VAL A 99 -6.03 17.59 -14.50
C VAL A 99 -4.96 18.46 -13.87
N GLU A 100 -4.27 19.23 -14.71
CA GLU A 100 -3.40 20.29 -14.23
C GLU A 100 -4.26 21.53 -13.94
N HIS A 101 -4.44 21.82 -12.65
CA HIS A 101 -5.11 23.00 -12.14
C HIS A 101 -4.54 23.39 -10.76
N LEU A 102 -4.80 24.60 -10.25
CA LEU A 102 -4.24 24.99 -8.94
C LEU A 102 -4.88 24.22 -7.77
N HIS A 103 -6.18 23.93 -7.91
CA HIS A 103 -6.98 23.11 -7.00
C HIS A 103 -7.69 22.02 -7.80
N PRO A 104 -6.98 20.95 -8.20
CA PRO A 104 -7.56 19.92 -9.07
C PRO A 104 -8.74 19.19 -8.43
N ASP A 105 -8.77 19.12 -7.10
CA ASP A 105 -9.85 18.57 -6.29
C ASP A 105 -11.12 19.43 -6.31
N GLU A 106 -11.09 20.65 -6.84
CA GLU A 106 -12.28 21.49 -7.07
C GLU A 106 -12.80 21.39 -8.51
N ILE A 107 -12.16 20.57 -9.35
CA ILE A 107 -12.53 20.38 -10.75
C ILE A 107 -13.50 19.21 -10.91
N THR A 108 -14.46 19.34 -11.84
CA THR A 108 -15.31 18.23 -12.26
C THR A 108 -14.89 17.73 -13.63
N VAL A 109 -14.47 16.47 -13.74
CA VAL A 109 -14.22 15.82 -15.03
C VAL A 109 -15.47 15.09 -15.46
N THR A 110 -16.02 15.47 -16.62
CA THR A 110 -17.24 14.90 -17.18
C THR A 110 -16.92 14.16 -18.47
N LEU A 111 -17.34 12.89 -18.54
CA LEU A 111 -17.40 12.07 -19.73
C LEU A 111 -18.83 12.05 -20.26
N THR A 112 -18.98 12.27 -21.55
CA THR A 112 -20.25 12.20 -22.26
C THR A 112 -20.18 11.12 -23.34
N LEU A 113 -21.07 10.13 -23.24
CA LEU A 113 -21.27 9.04 -24.19
C LEU A 113 -22.61 9.27 -24.90
N ASP A 114 -22.56 9.62 -26.18
CA ASP A 114 -23.71 10.10 -26.97
C ASP A 114 -24.44 11.31 -26.31
N GLU A 115 -25.49 11.87 -26.92
CA GLU A 115 -26.15 13.10 -26.42
C GLU A 115 -26.92 12.91 -25.09
N ASP A 116 -27.00 11.70 -24.54
CA ASP A 116 -27.94 11.36 -23.45
C ASP A 116 -27.27 10.81 -22.16
N VAL A 117 -26.00 10.41 -22.17
CA VAL A 117 -25.33 9.83 -20.99
C VAL A 117 -24.10 10.66 -20.61
N SER A 118 -24.12 11.24 -19.42
CA SER A 118 -22.97 11.94 -18.81
C SER A 118 -22.61 11.33 -17.46
N ILE A 119 -21.34 11.00 -17.27
CA ILE A 119 -20.77 10.52 -16.01
C ILE A 119 -19.68 11.50 -15.60
N SER A 120 -19.61 11.85 -14.33
CA SER A 120 -18.58 12.76 -13.83
C SER A 120 -17.84 12.20 -12.63
N THR A 121 -16.62 12.68 -12.44
CA THR A 121 -15.75 12.41 -11.30
C THR A 121 -15.06 13.69 -10.88
N GLN A 122 -14.48 13.70 -9.68
CA GLN A 122 -13.66 14.77 -9.17
C GLN A 122 -12.22 14.25 -9.07
N PRO A 123 -11.22 14.93 -9.64
CA PRO A 123 -9.83 14.57 -9.42
C PRO A 123 -9.47 14.61 -7.94
N ASN A 124 -8.42 13.90 -7.55
CA ASN A 124 -7.82 14.08 -6.23
C ASN A 124 -6.98 15.38 -6.19
N THR A 125 -6.40 15.69 -5.05
CA THR A 125 -5.56 16.90 -4.85
C THR A 125 -4.34 16.96 -5.77
N ASP A 126 -3.91 15.82 -6.31
CA ASP A 126 -2.78 15.73 -7.24
C ASP A 126 -3.21 15.85 -8.72
N GLY A 127 -4.51 15.90 -9.00
CA GLY A 127 -5.06 16.01 -10.36
C GLY A 127 -5.47 14.69 -11.00
N ALA A 128 -5.20 13.55 -10.37
CA ALA A 128 -5.54 12.25 -10.94
C ALA A 128 -7.05 11.98 -10.89
N TRP A 129 -7.60 11.47 -11.99
CA TRP A 129 -9.00 11.10 -12.10
C TRP A 129 -9.19 9.81 -12.90
N SER A 130 -10.30 9.12 -12.64
CA SER A 130 -10.70 7.94 -13.40
C SER A 130 -12.22 7.90 -13.62
N LEU A 131 -12.62 7.41 -14.79
CA LEU A 131 -14.01 7.23 -15.19
C LEU A 131 -14.16 5.87 -15.86
N SER A 132 -15.26 5.18 -15.56
CA SER A 132 -15.59 3.90 -16.21
C SER A 132 -16.97 3.98 -16.85
N VAL A 133 -17.09 3.47 -18.07
CA VAL A 133 -18.35 3.40 -18.80
C VAL A 133 -18.51 2.03 -19.43
N GLN A 134 -19.72 1.46 -19.32
CA GLN A 134 -20.04 0.20 -19.97
C GLN A 134 -20.73 0.44 -21.30
N SER A 135 -20.25 -0.23 -22.34
CA SER A 135 -20.88 -0.21 -23.66
C SER A 135 -20.57 -1.52 -24.37
N SER A 136 -21.54 -2.02 -25.13
CA SER A 136 -21.40 -3.17 -26.02
C SER A 136 -21.37 -2.77 -27.50
N ALA A 137 -21.32 -1.46 -27.79
CA ALA A 137 -21.29 -0.98 -29.17
C ALA A 137 -19.94 -1.29 -29.83
N GLU A 138 -19.97 -1.48 -31.15
CA GLU A 138 -18.76 -1.74 -31.95
C GLU A 138 -17.91 -0.48 -32.15
N ARG A 139 -18.52 0.71 -32.13
CA ARG A 139 -17.84 1.98 -32.34
C ARG A 139 -18.33 2.99 -31.31
N ILE A 140 -17.43 3.51 -30.49
CA ILE A 140 -17.75 4.31 -29.31
C ILE A 140 -16.98 5.62 -29.37
N TYR A 141 -17.68 6.72 -29.11
CA TYR A 141 -17.14 8.07 -29.08
C TYR A 141 -17.36 8.66 -27.69
N LEU A 142 -16.27 8.99 -26.99
CA LEU A 142 -16.31 9.52 -25.63
C LEU A 142 -15.75 10.93 -25.64
N ASN A 143 -16.54 11.90 -25.20
CA ASN A 143 -16.11 13.28 -25.06
C ASN A 143 -15.84 13.58 -23.59
N ILE A 144 -14.63 14.04 -23.26
CA ILE A 144 -14.25 14.35 -21.88
C ILE A 144 -13.89 15.82 -21.75
N THR A 145 -14.40 16.47 -20.70
CA THR A 145 -14.08 17.86 -20.36
C THR A 145 -13.89 18.00 -18.85
N ALA A 146 -13.00 18.90 -18.44
CA ALA A 146 -12.82 19.32 -17.05
C ALA A 146 -13.42 20.71 -16.83
N THR A 147 -14.26 20.91 -15.82
CA THR A 147 -14.90 22.21 -15.48
C THR A 147 -14.52 22.66 -14.09
N HIS A 148 -14.24 23.97 -13.95
CA HIS A 148 -14.22 24.64 -12.67
C HIS A 148 -15.53 25.41 -12.52
N ASP A 149 -16.43 24.93 -11.66
CA ASP A 149 -17.80 25.46 -11.61
C ASP A 149 -17.86 26.86 -10.99
N ASP A 150 -17.07 27.11 -9.93
CA ASP A 150 -17.03 28.41 -9.25
C ASP A 150 -16.46 29.53 -10.13
N GLU A 151 -15.49 29.20 -11.00
CA GLU A 151 -14.89 30.15 -11.93
C GLU A 151 -15.52 30.14 -13.33
N ALA A 152 -16.44 29.20 -13.59
CA ALA A 152 -17.07 28.96 -14.89
C ALA A 152 -16.06 28.81 -16.04
N THR A 153 -14.96 28.09 -15.81
CA THR A 153 -13.97 27.74 -16.83
C THR A 153 -14.05 26.26 -17.23
N THR A 154 -13.63 25.93 -18.45
CA THR A 154 -13.73 24.56 -18.99
C THR A 154 -12.54 24.25 -19.90
N SER A 155 -11.99 23.04 -19.79
CA SER A 155 -10.94 22.54 -20.66
C SER A 155 -11.41 22.42 -22.12
N ASN A 156 -10.47 22.20 -23.04
CA ASN A 156 -10.84 21.66 -24.34
C ASN A 156 -11.44 20.25 -24.17
N THR A 157 -12.31 19.85 -25.11
CA THR A 157 -12.84 18.48 -25.16
C THR A 157 -11.79 17.52 -25.68
N THR A 158 -11.53 16.46 -24.92
CA THR A 158 -10.73 15.31 -25.35
C THR A 158 -11.67 14.25 -25.91
N LEU A 159 -11.50 13.89 -27.17
CA LEU A 159 -12.25 12.84 -27.85
C LEU A 159 -11.46 11.53 -27.81
N ILE A 160 -12.10 10.46 -27.33
CA ILE A 160 -11.58 9.09 -27.40
C ILE A 160 -12.48 8.31 -28.35
N GLU A 161 -11.85 7.64 -29.33
CA GLU A 161 -12.52 6.76 -30.29
C GLU A 161 -12.09 5.31 -30.03
N ILE A 162 -13.08 4.43 -29.83
CA ILE A 162 -12.86 2.99 -29.66
C ILE A 162 -13.56 2.27 -30.80
N ASP A 163 -12.80 1.42 -31.51
CA ASP A 163 -13.28 0.61 -32.64
C ASP A 163 -13.03 -0.87 -32.33
N ARG A 164 -14.12 -1.59 -32.06
CA ARG A 164 -14.13 -3.03 -31.79
C ARG A 164 -14.48 -3.86 -33.03
N THR A 165 -14.56 -3.24 -34.21
CA THR A 165 -14.81 -4.00 -35.43
C THR A 165 -13.66 -4.98 -35.67
N PRO A 166 -13.94 -6.29 -35.83
CA PRO A 166 -12.90 -7.25 -36.17
C PRO A 166 -12.24 -6.80 -37.47
N ALA A 167 -10.90 -6.80 -37.51
CA ALA A 167 -10.20 -6.55 -38.77
C ALA A 167 -10.63 -7.63 -39.78
N ASP A 168 -11.37 -7.22 -40.82
CA ASP A 168 -11.69 -8.10 -41.94
C ASP A 168 -10.37 -8.64 -42.51
N ASP A 169 -10.26 -9.97 -42.56
CA ASP A 169 -9.18 -10.69 -43.23
C ASP A 169 -9.08 -10.16 -44.67
N GLU A 170 -8.06 -9.35 -44.97
CA GLU A 170 -7.68 -9.03 -46.34
C GLU A 170 -7.15 -10.32 -47.00
N SER A 171 -8.06 -11.20 -47.43
CA SER A 171 -7.72 -12.27 -48.35
C SER A 171 -7.46 -11.64 -49.72
N GLY A 172 -6.17 -11.59 -50.07
CA GLY A 172 -5.68 -11.12 -51.35
C GLY A 172 -6.35 -11.77 -52.57
N GLU A 173 -6.39 -10.95 -53.61
CA GLU A 173 -6.86 -11.17 -54.97
C GLU A 173 -6.56 -12.56 -55.56
N ASN A 174 -7.54 -13.14 -56.26
CA ASN A 174 -7.41 -13.38 -57.71
C ASN A 174 -8.72 -13.82 -58.38
N GLU A 175 -9.02 -13.13 -59.47
CA GLU A 175 -9.96 -13.49 -60.53
C GLU A 175 -9.57 -14.84 -61.17
N ASN A 176 -10.54 -15.72 -61.44
CA ASN A 176 -11.06 -16.03 -62.79
C ASN A 176 -11.73 -17.41 -62.89
N ASP A 177 -12.82 -17.37 -63.65
CA ASP A 177 -13.36 -18.39 -64.56
C ASP A 177 -14.01 -19.70 -64.06
N THR A 178 -15.31 -19.77 -64.38
CA THR A 178 -16.05 -20.86 -65.06
C THR A 178 -15.65 -22.32 -64.82
N ASP A 179 -16.61 -23.17 -64.41
CA ASP A 179 -17.23 -24.18 -65.29
C ASP A 179 -18.38 -24.94 -64.60
N ASP A 180 -19.31 -25.36 -65.44
CA ASP A 180 -20.46 -26.25 -65.30
C ASP A 180 -20.07 -27.69 -64.89
N GLY A 181 -21.02 -28.46 -64.36
CA GLY A 181 -20.87 -29.92 -64.31
C GLY A 181 -21.55 -30.65 -63.14
N THR A 182 -22.84 -30.94 -63.35
CA THR A 182 -23.57 -32.16 -62.94
C THR A 182 -22.77 -33.34 -62.33
N ASP A 183 -23.29 -34.01 -61.28
CA ASP A 183 -24.01 -35.31 -61.39
C ASP A 183 -24.57 -35.79 -60.03
N ASN A 184 -25.63 -36.59 -60.15
CA ASN A 184 -26.44 -37.34 -59.18
C ASN A 184 -25.60 -38.20 -58.20
N THR A 185 -26.08 -38.72 -57.06
CA THR A 185 -27.24 -39.64 -56.92
C THR A 185 -27.42 -40.06 -55.45
N ALA A 186 -28.68 -40.31 -55.07
CA ALA A 186 -29.21 -41.24 -54.04
C ALA A 186 -28.83 -40.98 -52.56
N GLY A 187 -29.74 -40.99 -51.58
CA GLY A 187 -31.14 -41.35 -51.53
C GLY A 187 -31.42 -41.94 -50.13
N ASN A 188 -32.50 -41.53 -49.47
CA ASN A 188 -33.59 -42.40 -49.00
C ASN A 188 -34.50 -41.61 -48.04
N GLU A 189 -35.79 -41.63 -48.36
CA GLU A 189 -36.88 -41.19 -47.49
C GLU A 189 -37.13 -42.23 -46.38
N THR A 190 -37.69 -41.81 -45.25
CA THR A 190 -39.01 -42.31 -44.83
C THR A 190 -39.64 -41.39 -43.78
N ASP A 191 -40.92 -41.16 -44.05
CA ASP A 191 -41.95 -40.36 -43.39
C ASP A 191 -42.57 -41.06 -42.14
N ASN A 192 -43.26 -40.27 -41.32
CA ASN A 192 -44.32 -40.53 -40.32
C ASN A 192 -44.21 -39.47 -39.21
N GLY A 193 -45.15 -38.56 -38.93
CA GLY A 193 -46.55 -38.43 -39.30
C GLY A 193 -47.40 -38.12 -38.04
N ALA A 194 -48.07 -36.95 -38.07
CA ALA A 194 -49.34 -36.58 -37.41
C ALA A 194 -49.36 -36.40 -35.86
N ASP A 195 -49.65 -35.20 -35.34
CA ASP A 195 -50.99 -34.60 -35.02
C ASP A 195 -51.36 -34.90 -33.53
N GLU A 196 -52.08 -34.12 -32.72
CA GLU A 196 -52.80 -32.84 -32.73
C GLU A 196 -53.25 -32.65 -31.24
N GLU A 197 -53.33 -31.44 -30.66
CA GLU A 197 -54.56 -30.71 -30.23
C GLU A 197 -54.42 -30.31 -28.73
N THR A 198 -54.37 -28.99 -28.41
CA THR A 198 -55.43 -28.11 -27.80
C THR A 198 -55.70 -28.41 -26.31
N GLU A 199 -56.06 -27.51 -25.37
CA GLU A 199 -56.69 -26.17 -25.33
C GLU A 199 -56.48 -25.62 -23.89
N ASN A 200 -56.19 -24.32 -23.68
CA ASN A 200 -57.08 -23.30 -23.11
C ASN A 200 -57.07 -23.07 -21.58
N GLY A 201 -57.06 -21.80 -21.17
CA GLY A 201 -57.24 -21.38 -19.77
C GLY A 201 -56.81 -19.94 -19.44
N THR A 202 -57.43 -18.96 -20.09
CA THR A 202 -57.31 -17.50 -19.86
C THR A 202 -57.92 -17.03 -18.53
N GLY A 203 -57.49 -15.86 -18.01
CA GLY A 203 -58.18 -15.18 -16.90
C GLY A 203 -57.55 -13.90 -16.34
N ASN A 204 -57.62 -12.81 -17.11
CA ASN A 204 -57.37 -11.40 -16.76
C ASN A 204 -58.08 -10.90 -15.48
N ASN A 205 -57.48 -9.96 -14.72
CA ASN A 205 -57.97 -8.56 -14.73
C ASN A 205 -57.08 -7.54 -13.99
N THR A 206 -56.82 -6.45 -14.70
CA THR A 206 -56.31 -5.14 -14.31
C THR A 206 -57.31 -4.30 -13.49
N GLY A 207 -56.80 -3.33 -12.73
CA GLY A 207 -57.60 -2.24 -12.14
C GLY A 207 -56.78 -1.15 -11.47
N ASN A 208 -56.47 -0.10 -12.24
CA ASN A 208 -55.76 1.13 -11.88
C ASN A 208 -56.67 2.10 -11.09
N ASN A 209 -56.15 2.85 -10.11
CA ASN A 209 -56.64 4.20 -9.81
C ASN A 209 -55.68 5.07 -8.96
N THR A 210 -55.49 6.29 -9.43
CA THR A 210 -54.74 7.42 -8.85
C THR A 210 -55.49 8.15 -7.73
N GLY A 211 -54.76 8.77 -6.78
CA GLY A 211 -55.27 9.78 -5.85
C GLY A 211 -54.18 10.40 -4.97
N ASN A 212 -53.86 11.67 -5.25
CA ASN A 212 -53.00 12.57 -4.47
C ASN A 212 -53.76 13.14 -3.27
N GLU A 213 -53.17 13.21 -2.06
CA GLU A 213 -53.28 14.35 -1.15
C GLU A 213 -52.28 14.26 0.02
N THR A 214 -51.75 15.43 0.37
CA THR A 214 -50.71 15.80 1.34
C THR A 214 -51.03 15.49 2.82
N GLY A 215 -50.01 15.10 3.61
CA GLY A 215 -50.09 15.05 5.08
C GLY A 215 -48.77 14.72 5.78
N ASN A 216 -48.11 15.76 6.29
CA ASN A 216 -46.92 15.76 7.15
C ASN A 216 -47.10 14.93 8.44
N GLN A 217 -46.28 13.89 8.65
CA GLN A 217 -45.91 13.38 9.97
C GLN A 217 -44.48 12.79 9.90
N THR A 218 -43.75 13.07 10.98
CA THR A 218 -42.35 12.83 11.31
C THR A 218 -41.98 11.35 11.49
N ASP A 219 -40.66 11.11 11.46
CA ASP A 219 -39.93 10.09 12.23
C ASP A 219 -39.81 8.69 11.59
N ASN A 220 -38.60 8.36 11.11
CA ASN A 220 -37.64 7.54 11.87
C ASN A 220 -36.62 6.97 10.88
N GLY A 221 -35.33 7.09 11.21
CA GLY A 221 -34.20 6.81 10.33
C GLY A 221 -34.16 5.38 9.81
N THR A 222 -33.88 5.27 8.52
CA THR A 222 -33.18 4.14 7.91
C THR A 222 -32.26 4.70 6.83
N ASP A 223 -31.35 5.59 7.22
CA ASP A 223 -30.15 5.78 6.42
C ASP A 223 -29.29 4.57 6.75
N ASN A 224 -29.36 3.55 5.89
CA ASN A 224 -28.32 2.54 5.85
C ASN A 224 -26.99 3.31 5.75
N PRO A 225 -25.99 3.02 6.61
CA PRO A 225 -24.67 3.57 6.38
C PRO A 225 -24.26 3.14 4.97
N THR A 226 -23.91 4.10 4.13
CA THR A 226 -23.19 3.84 2.88
C THR A 226 -21.97 3.03 3.26
N GLY A 227 -21.97 1.75 2.87
CA GLY A 227 -20.81 0.88 3.06
C GLY A 227 -19.58 1.48 2.38
N PRO A 228 -18.37 1.14 2.83
CA PRO A 228 -17.16 1.66 2.23
C PRO A 228 -17.13 1.25 0.75
N THR A 229 -17.02 2.22 -0.14
CA THR A 229 -16.89 2.06 -1.60
C THR A 229 -15.47 1.63 -1.98
N GLN A 230 -14.92 0.62 -1.29
CA GLN A 230 -13.65 0.03 -1.68
C GLN A 230 -13.88 -0.90 -2.88
N PRO A 231 -13.07 -0.82 -3.96
CA PRO A 231 -13.18 -1.74 -5.08
C PRO A 231 -12.93 -3.17 -4.60
N THR A 232 -13.81 -4.09 -5.01
CA THR A 232 -13.62 -5.52 -4.81
C THR A 232 -12.89 -6.11 -6.01
N TYR A 233 -11.89 -6.97 -5.77
CA TYR A 233 -11.08 -7.58 -6.83
C TYR A 233 -11.40 -9.08 -6.99
N ASP A 234 -11.05 -9.65 -8.13
CA ASP A 234 -11.16 -11.09 -8.38
C ASP A 234 -9.91 -11.80 -7.82
N PRO A 235 -10.04 -12.68 -6.80
CA PRO A 235 -8.88 -13.39 -6.24
C PRO A 235 -8.24 -14.38 -7.23
N THR A 236 -8.87 -14.63 -8.38
CA THR A 236 -8.33 -15.44 -9.47
C THR A 236 -7.56 -14.62 -10.51
N ASP A 237 -7.57 -13.28 -10.42
CA ASP A 237 -6.77 -12.38 -11.24
C ASP A 237 -6.32 -11.16 -10.42
N MET A 238 -5.11 -11.25 -9.89
CA MET A 238 -4.52 -10.24 -9.02
C MET A 238 -3.91 -9.05 -9.78
N GLY A 239 -4.01 -9.01 -11.11
CA GLY A 239 -3.32 -8.00 -11.93
C GLY A 239 -3.72 -6.56 -11.59
N LEU A 240 -5.03 -6.27 -11.57
CA LEU A 240 -5.53 -4.93 -11.25
C LEU A 240 -5.28 -4.57 -9.78
N PHE A 241 -5.46 -5.53 -8.87
CA PHE A 241 -5.16 -5.32 -7.45
C PHE A 241 -3.72 -4.86 -7.25
N TRP A 242 -2.75 -5.55 -7.84
CA TRP A 242 -1.34 -5.18 -7.71
C TRP A 242 -0.99 -3.84 -8.39
N LEU A 243 -1.62 -3.51 -9.53
CA LEU A 243 -1.44 -2.19 -10.14
C LEU A 243 -1.91 -1.05 -9.22
N ASP A 244 -3.00 -1.25 -8.50
CA ASP A 244 -3.61 -0.21 -7.66
C ASP A 244 -2.85 -0.03 -6.33
N VAL A 245 -2.34 -1.10 -5.73
CA VAL A 245 -1.75 -1.03 -4.37
C VAL A 245 -0.24 -0.75 -4.35
N PHE A 246 0.49 -1.07 -5.43
CA PHE A 246 1.92 -0.78 -5.46
C PHE A 246 2.20 0.73 -5.56
N ARG A 247 3.23 1.13 -4.85
CA ARG A 247 3.69 2.51 -4.72
C ARG A 247 4.94 2.73 -5.55
N CYS A 248 5.43 3.96 -5.59
CA CYS A 248 6.63 4.35 -6.32
C CYS A 248 6.56 4.08 -7.83
N GLN A 249 5.35 4.01 -8.38
CA GLN A 249 5.11 3.82 -9.80
C GLN A 249 5.22 5.14 -10.56
N ALA A 250 5.59 5.06 -11.83
CA ALA A 250 5.68 6.23 -12.69
C ALA A 250 4.34 6.98 -12.74
N GLY A 251 4.37 8.29 -12.46
CA GLY A 251 3.17 9.14 -12.41
C GLY A 251 2.57 9.32 -11.01
N GLN A 252 3.03 8.57 -10.01
CA GLN A 252 2.72 8.86 -8.60
C GLN A 252 3.63 9.97 -8.05
N SER A 253 3.16 10.67 -7.02
CA SER A 253 4.02 11.55 -6.22
C SER A 253 4.97 10.69 -5.39
N ILE A 254 6.28 10.83 -5.64
CA ILE A 254 7.32 10.07 -4.94
C ILE A 254 8.07 11.02 -4.03
N THR A 255 7.92 10.81 -2.72
CA THR A 255 8.65 11.58 -1.71
C THR A 255 10.11 11.18 -1.71
N GLN A 256 11.00 12.17 -1.69
CA GLN A 256 12.43 11.92 -1.49
C GLN A 256 12.69 11.60 -0.03
N VAL A 257 13.51 10.59 0.22
CA VAL A 257 13.77 10.08 1.56
C VAL A 257 15.24 10.15 1.91
N ASP A 258 15.51 10.26 3.21
CA ASP A 258 16.83 10.38 3.79
C ASP A 258 17.31 9.06 4.41
N ASP A 259 18.62 8.81 4.37
CA ASP A 259 19.26 7.77 5.16
C ASP A 259 19.76 8.38 6.47
N LEU A 260 18.96 8.22 7.51
CA LEU A 260 19.16 8.79 8.85
C LEU A 260 20.41 8.24 9.56
N THR A 261 21.09 7.26 8.97
CA THR A 261 22.41 6.79 9.44
C THR A 261 23.50 7.82 9.21
N THR A 262 23.37 8.64 8.17
CA THR A 262 24.40 9.62 7.80
C THR A 262 24.09 11.00 8.40
N SER A 263 25.09 11.90 8.37
CA SER A 263 24.88 13.29 8.76
C SER A 263 24.53 14.20 7.57
N ALA A 264 24.63 13.67 6.35
CA ALA A 264 24.19 14.37 5.16
C ALA A 264 22.69 14.11 4.98
N VAL A 265 22.01 15.01 4.27
CA VAL A 265 20.64 14.78 3.85
C VAL A 265 20.70 14.26 2.42
N GLU A 266 20.35 13.00 2.28
CA GLU A 266 20.19 12.32 1.01
C GLU A 266 18.80 12.61 0.40
N SER A 267 18.65 12.29 -0.88
CA SER A 267 17.40 12.48 -1.63
C SER A 267 17.12 11.21 -2.44
N HIS A 268 16.97 10.09 -1.73
CA HIS A 268 16.68 8.80 -2.35
C HIS A 268 15.23 8.78 -2.86
N GLU A 269 14.99 8.13 -3.99
CA GLU A 269 13.64 7.95 -4.55
C GLU A 269 13.43 6.46 -4.87
N CYS A 270 12.36 5.90 -4.33
CA CYS A 270 11.91 4.57 -4.71
C CYS A 270 11.40 4.53 -6.15
N SER A 271 11.46 3.35 -6.77
CA SER A 271 10.91 3.14 -8.10
C SER A 271 10.40 1.71 -8.23
N VAL A 272 9.17 1.57 -8.70
CA VAL A 272 8.53 0.30 -9.02
C VAL A 272 7.91 0.39 -10.41
N SER A 273 8.06 -0.67 -11.19
CA SER A 273 7.36 -0.86 -12.46
C SER A 273 6.72 -2.24 -12.47
N ILE A 274 5.42 -2.25 -12.73
CA ILE A 274 4.64 -3.47 -12.87
C ILE A 274 4.31 -3.66 -14.34
N THR A 275 4.62 -4.84 -14.85
CA THR A 275 4.13 -5.32 -16.14
C THR A 275 3.49 -6.68 -15.94
N MET A 276 2.59 -7.07 -16.84
CA MET A 276 1.90 -8.35 -16.71
C MET A 276 1.62 -8.96 -18.08
N ASN A 277 1.50 -10.28 -18.09
CA ASN A 277 0.97 -11.03 -19.21
C ASN A 277 -0.26 -11.83 -18.77
N GLU A 278 -0.67 -12.84 -19.54
CA GLU A 278 -1.83 -13.67 -19.23
C GLU A 278 -1.69 -14.50 -17.93
N THR A 279 -0.46 -14.73 -17.47
CA THR A 279 -0.15 -15.71 -16.40
C THR A 279 0.70 -15.15 -15.27
N HIS A 280 1.50 -14.11 -15.52
CA HIS A 280 2.47 -13.59 -14.57
C HIS A 280 2.43 -12.07 -14.45
N ILE A 281 2.91 -11.60 -13.31
CA ILE A 281 3.21 -10.22 -13.02
C ILE A 281 4.72 -10.10 -12.82
N THR A 282 5.34 -9.15 -13.52
CA THR A 282 6.75 -8.81 -13.38
C THR A 282 6.88 -7.49 -12.65
N ILE A 283 7.58 -7.50 -11.53
CA ILE A 283 7.84 -6.35 -10.67
C ILE A 283 9.32 -5.99 -10.80
N VAL A 284 9.60 -4.81 -11.33
CA VAL A 284 10.96 -4.26 -11.42
C VAL A 284 11.10 -3.10 -10.44
N THR A 285 12.13 -3.11 -9.60
CA THR A 285 12.32 -2.06 -8.60
C THR A 285 13.77 -1.83 -8.24
N ASN A 286 14.04 -0.61 -7.76
CA ASN A 286 15.34 -0.22 -7.23
C ASN A 286 15.54 -0.56 -5.74
N GLY A 287 14.53 -1.11 -5.06
CA GLY A 287 14.64 -1.57 -3.66
C GLY A 287 14.91 -0.47 -2.64
N LEU A 288 14.57 0.78 -2.95
CA LEU A 288 14.60 1.90 -2.00
C LEU A 288 13.20 2.09 -1.38
N PRO A 289 13.10 2.43 -0.08
CA PRO A 289 11.81 2.70 0.57
C PRO A 289 11.23 4.04 0.14
N ASP A 290 9.93 4.21 0.39
CA ASP A 290 9.17 5.47 0.25
C ASP A 290 9.06 6.27 1.56
N HIS A 291 9.89 5.91 2.55
CA HIS A 291 9.99 6.59 3.83
C HIS A 291 11.46 6.71 4.27
N ASP A 292 11.76 7.68 5.15
CA ASP A 292 13.11 7.82 5.73
C ASP A 292 13.51 6.55 6.46
N PHE A 293 14.79 6.20 6.42
CA PHE A 293 15.25 4.90 6.88
C PHE A 293 16.64 4.96 7.50
N GLU A 294 17.05 3.86 8.13
CA GLU A 294 18.41 3.69 8.63
C GLU A 294 19.08 2.50 7.94
N SER A 295 20.15 2.77 7.19
CA SER A 295 21.10 1.76 6.73
C SER A 295 21.80 1.00 7.88
N THR A 296 22.05 1.65 9.02
CA THR A 296 22.68 1.08 10.24
C THR A 296 24.19 0.75 10.11
N LEU A 297 24.63 -0.44 10.55
CA LEU A 297 26.05 -0.80 10.74
C LEU A 297 26.82 -0.93 9.43
N ALA A 298 26.20 -1.46 8.37
CA ALA A 298 26.88 -1.60 7.07
C ALA A 298 27.27 -0.22 6.50
N CYS A 299 26.42 0.80 6.68
CA CYS A 299 26.78 2.18 6.37
C CYS A 299 27.77 2.78 7.39
N SER A 300 27.39 2.85 8.67
CA SER A 300 28.15 3.61 9.68
C SER A 300 29.54 3.04 9.99
N GLN A 301 29.74 1.73 9.83
CA GLN A 301 31.03 1.06 10.07
C GLN A 301 31.68 0.56 8.77
N GLY A 302 30.88 0.08 7.82
CA GLY A 302 31.35 -0.47 6.55
C GLY A 302 31.51 0.57 5.42
N ASN A 303 30.95 1.77 5.58
CA ASN A 303 30.83 2.78 4.51
C ASN A 303 30.16 2.19 3.25
N ASP A 304 29.18 1.31 3.47
CA ASP A 304 28.40 0.64 2.44
C ASP A 304 26.92 0.87 2.72
N CYS A 305 26.49 2.10 2.48
CA CYS A 305 25.12 2.54 2.72
C CYS A 305 24.18 2.05 1.62
N THR A 306 22.89 2.10 1.92
CA THR A 306 21.82 1.78 0.99
C THR A 306 22.00 2.50 -0.34
N ARG A 307 21.73 1.79 -1.43
CA ARG A 307 21.73 2.35 -2.78
C ARG A 307 20.72 1.64 -3.65
N ALA A 308 20.30 2.30 -4.72
CA ALA A 308 19.45 1.71 -5.74
C ALA A 308 20.04 0.40 -6.27
N GLN A 309 19.23 -0.64 -6.26
CA GLN A 309 19.49 -1.95 -6.82
C GLN A 309 18.75 -2.11 -8.17
N ASN A 310 18.74 -3.32 -8.71
CA ASN A 310 18.02 -3.66 -9.94
C ASN A 310 17.34 -5.03 -9.76
N TYR A 311 16.29 -5.04 -8.94
CA TYR A 311 15.50 -6.24 -8.70
C TYR A 311 14.47 -6.44 -9.82
N GLU A 312 14.24 -7.70 -10.15
CA GLU A 312 13.19 -8.15 -11.06
C GLU A 312 12.62 -9.44 -10.48
N TRP A 313 11.35 -9.43 -10.10
CA TRP A 313 10.63 -10.60 -9.61
C TRP A 313 9.47 -10.93 -10.53
N VAL A 314 9.20 -12.22 -10.68
CA VAL A 314 8.07 -12.73 -11.45
C VAL A 314 7.21 -13.58 -10.51
N ILE A 315 5.96 -13.18 -10.35
CA ILE A 315 4.97 -13.83 -9.47
C ILE A 315 3.74 -14.25 -10.29
N PRO A 316 2.94 -15.22 -9.81
CA PRO A 316 1.71 -15.59 -10.48
C PRO A 316 0.71 -14.45 -10.46
N ARG A 317 0.07 -14.22 -11.60
CA ARG A 317 -1.09 -13.33 -11.69
C ARG A 317 -2.31 -13.93 -11.00
N SER A 318 -2.40 -15.25 -11.02
CA SER A 318 -3.49 -16.03 -10.46
C SER A 318 -2.90 -17.02 -9.45
N PRO A 319 -2.80 -16.66 -8.16
CA PRO A 319 -2.16 -17.51 -7.15
C PRO A 319 -2.98 -18.78 -6.91
N VAL A 320 -2.30 -19.92 -6.80
CA VAL A 320 -2.91 -21.25 -6.64
C VAL A 320 -2.23 -21.95 -5.47
N ASN A 321 -3.03 -22.50 -4.55
CA ASN A 321 -2.53 -23.29 -3.42
C ASN A 321 -1.66 -24.47 -3.90
N ASP A 322 -0.49 -24.63 -3.29
CA ASP A 322 0.31 -25.83 -3.48
C ASP A 322 -0.38 -27.02 -2.78
N THR A 323 -0.50 -28.11 -3.51
CA THR A 323 -1.05 -29.38 -3.03
C THR A 323 -0.16 -30.58 -3.35
N THR A 324 1.04 -30.32 -3.90
CA THR A 324 1.97 -31.33 -4.38
C THR A 324 2.77 -31.93 -3.23
N GLY A 325 3.30 -31.06 -2.36
CA GLY A 325 4.18 -31.45 -1.26
C GLY A 325 5.48 -32.11 -1.72
N GLY A 326 6.25 -32.62 -0.75
CA GLY A 326 7.57 -33.21 -0.98
C GLY A 326 8.70 -32.19 -1.14
N HIS A 327 8.49 -30.95 -0.69
CA HIS A 327 9.48 -29.88 -0.73
C HIS A 327 10.62 -30.11 0.28
N ASP A 328 11.75 -29.45 0.05
CA ASP A 328 12.83 -29.39 1.02
C ASP A 328 12.35 -28.67 2.29
N THR A 329 12.68 -29.21 3.46
CA THR A 329 12.16 -28.74 4.75
C THR A 329 13.18 -27.95 5.55
N THR A 330 14.35 -27.64 4.98
CA THR A 330 15.50 -27.12 5.75
C THR A 330 15.18 -25.81 6.47
N ASN A 331 14.49 -24.88 5.79
CA ASN A 331 14.17 -23.56 6.36
C ASN A 331 12.73 -23.46 6.91
N CYS A 332 11.96 -24.54 6.85
CA CYS A 332 10.59 -24.58 7.38
C CYS A 332 10.24 -26.00 7.86
N PRO A 333 11.01 -26.57 8.80
CA PRO A 333 10.86 -27.98 9.19
C PRO A 333 9.46 -28.32 9.67
N GLU A 334 8.78 -27.35 10.30
CA GLU A 334 7.41 -27.48 10.80
C GLU A 334 6.35 -27.62 9.69
N ALA A 335 6.63 -27.16 8.46
CA ALA A 335 5.77 -27.37 7.30
C ALA A 335 5.84 -28.81 6.76
N ASN A 336 6.77 -29.63 7.25
CA ASN A 336 6.89 -31.07 6.93
C ASN A 336 6.95 -31.41 5.43
N GLY A 337 7.38 -30.45 4.60
CA GLY A 337 7.48 -30.58 3.15
C GLY A 337 6.15 -30.45 2.42
N ASP A 338 5.09 -30.00 3.09
CA ASP A 338 3.79 -29.72 2.46
C ASP A 338 3.86 -28.47 1.56
N TYR A 339 4.79 -27.56 1.85
CA TYR A 339 4.97 -26.27 1.18
C TYR A 339 6.44 -25.99 0.88
N GLU A 340 6.71 -25.21 -0.17
CA GLU A 340 8.05 -24.71 -0.46
C GLU A 340 8.52 -23.74 0.63
N CYS A 341 9.69 -23.99 1.23
CA CYS A 341 10.24 -23.08 2.23
C CYS A 341 10.75 -21.79 1.60
N ALA A 342 10.45 -20.67 2.25
CA ALA A 342 11.13 -19.41 1.97
C ALA A 342 12.60 -19.48 2.46
N PRO A 343 13.50 -18.68 1.88
CA PRO A 343 14.87 -18.57 2.38
C PRO A 343 14.91 -18.13 3.86
N ALA A 344 15.78 -18.77 4.65
CA ALA A 344 16.04 -18.31 6.03
C ALA A 344 16.65 -16.89 6.08
N ARG A 345 17.46 -16.59 5.06
CA ARG A 345 18.14 -15.31 4.80
C ARG A 345 17.93 -14.95 3.33
N GLY A 346 17.80 -13.66 3.04
CA GLY A 346 17.53 -13.17 1.68
C GLY A 346 16.03 -12.97 1.41
N GLU A 347 15.69 -12.66 0.16
CA GLU A 347 14.36 -12.22 -0.26
C GLU A 347 13.30 -13.32 -0.08
N VAL A 348 12.26 -13.04 0.71
CA VAL A 348 11.10 -13.94 0.88
C VAL A 348 9.84 -13.39 0.21
N ALA A 349 9.75 -12.07 0.05
CA ALA A 349 8.60 -11.37 -0.51
C ALA A 349 8.99 -9.93 -0.92
N ILE A 350 8.06 -9.22 -1.55
CA ILE A 350 8.25 -7.85 -2.04
C ILE A 350 7.27 -6.91 -1.34
N ALA A 351 7.77 -5.87 -0.68
CA ALA A 351 6.94 -4.79 -0.13
C ALA A 351 6.27 -3.99 -1.26
N ILE A 352 5.12 -3.37 -1.00
CA ILE A 352 4.43 -2.56 -2.03
C ILE A 352 5.19 -1.29 -2.45
N ASN A 353 6.22 -0.88 -1.72
CA ASN A 353 7.14 0.19 -2.13
C ASN A 353 8.37 -0.32 -2.90
N GLY A 354 8.49 -1.64 -3.11
CA GLY A 354 9.56 -2.29 -3.87
C GLY A 354 10.75 -2.77 -3.04
N VAL A 355 10.78 -2.52 -1.74
CA VAL A 355 11.82 -3.06 -0.85
C VAL A 355 11.58 -4.55 -0.59
N PRO A 356 12.61 -5.41 -0.62
CA PRO A 356 12.43 -6.83 -0.28
C PRO A 356 12.13 -7.04 1.21
N PHE A 357 11.25 -7.99 1.50
CA PHE A 357 11.19 -8.62 2.81
C PHE A 357 12.23 -9.72 2.87
N TYR A 358 13.00 -9.77 3.94
CA TYR A 358 13.96 -10.83 4.17
C TYR A 358 13.43 -11.87 5.15
N GLY A 359 14.02 -13.06 5.10
CA GLY A 359 13.77 -14.10 6.08
C GLY A 359 14.07 -13.65 7.52
N PRO A 360 13.61 -14.38 8.53
CA PRO A 360 13.72 -13.95 9.92
C PRO A 360 15.16 -13.96 10.44
N GLU A 361 16.07 -14.65 9.77
CA GLU A 361 17.49 -14.66 10.12
C GLU A 361 18.28 -13.61 9.33
N ASP A 362 19.32 -13.09 9.96
CA ASP A 362 20.36 -12.30 9.29
C ASP A 362 21.73 -12.99 9.46
N GLY A 363 22.77 -12.60 8.72
CA GLY A 363 24.14 -13.09 8.89
C GLY A 363 24.61 -12.81 10.33
N PRO A 364 24.59 -13.82 11.22
CA PRO A 364 25.22 -15.14 11.07
C PRO A 364 24.29 -16.38 11.07
N GLY A 365 22.98 -16.20 11.14
CA GLY A 365 21.94 -17.25 11.20
C GLY A 365 21.09 -17.24 12.47
N GLY A 366 21.09 -16.12 13.20
CA GLY A 366 20.19 -15.92 14.35
C GLY A 366 18.98 -15.09 13.93
N ASP A 367 17.90 -15.17 14.70
CA ASP A 367 16.73 -14.33 14.52
C ASP A 367 17.08 -12.86 14.76
N ALA A 368 16.99 -12.05 13.69
CA ALA A 368 17.45 -10.67 13.68
C ALA A 368 16.62 -9.78 14.62
N VAL A 369 15.32 -10.06 14.72
CA VAL A 369 14.38 -9.28 15.53
C VAL A 369 14.54 -9.67 17.00
N ALA A 370 14.71 -10.96 17.30
CA ALA A 370 15.03 -11.41 18.65
C ALA A 370 16.35 -10.80 19.18
N SER A 371 17.38 -10.70 18.32
CA SER A 371 18.62 -9.99 18.65
C SER A 371 18.37 -8.51 18.95
N GLN A 372 17.64 -7.80 18.08
CA GLN A 372 17.32 -6.37 18.25
C GLN A 372 16.63 -6.08 19.58
N HIS A 373 15.75 -6.98 20.04
CA HIS A 373 15.04 -6.84 21.32
C HIS A 373 15.79 -7.43 22.52
N GLY A 374 17.05 -7.86 22.34
CA GLY A 374 17.91 -8.35 23.41
C GLY A 374 17.48 -9.70 24.00
N ALA A 375 16.79 -10.54 23.23
CA ALA A 375 16.44 -11.90 23.64
C ALA A 375 17.70 -12.77 23.82
N TYR A 376 18.75 -12.46 23.07
CA TYR A 376 20.08 -13.03 23.21
C TYR A 376 21.15 -11.99 22.83
N GLU A 377 22.40 -12.27 23.17
CA GLU A 377 23.55 -11.48 22.74
C GLU A 377 24.13 -12.11 21.48
N GLU A 378 24.07 -11.40 20.35
CA GLU A 378 24.71 -11.85 19.12
C GLU A 378 26.24 -11.62 19.19
N ASP A 379 26.99 -12.70 19.41
CA ASP A 379 28.43 -12.67 19.63
C ASP A 379 29.27 -13.12 18.41
N ARG A 380 28.61 -13.52 17.32
CA ARG A 380 29.27 -13.95 16.07
C ARG A 380 29.44 -12.78 15.10
N GLN A 381 28.42 -11.92 14.96
CA GLN A 381 28.46 -10.71 14.13
C GLN A 381 27.48 -9.65 14.65
N PRO A 382 27.91 -8.40 14.92
CA PRO A 382 26.99 -7.34 15.33
C PRO A 382 25.93 -7.08 14.26
N ILE A 383 24.66 -7.13 14.66
CA ILE A 383 23.50 -6.77 13.84
C ILE A 383 22.73 -5.68 14.60
N VAL A 384 22.28 -4.67 13.87
CA VAL A 384 21.35 -3.66 14.36
C VAL A 384 20.27 -3.49 13.31
N LEU A 385 19.02 -3.53 13.75
CA LEU A 385 17.89 -3.11 12.94
C LEU A 385 17.54 -1.66 13.31
N GLY A 386 17.22 -0.86 12.32
CA GLY A 386 16.75 0.50 12.48
C GLY A 386 15.24 0.58 12.61
N VAL A 387 14.71 1.76 12.29
CA VAL A 387 13.28 2.01 12.08
C VAL A 387 12.65 0.91 11.21
N CYS A 388 11.39 0.56 11.49
CA CYS A 388 10.65 -0.49 10.77
C CYS A 388 11.23 -1.91 10.87
N HIS A 389 12.14 -2.17 11.84
CA HIS A 389 12.94 -3.40 11.90
C HIS A 389 13.63 -3.70 10.57
N ALA A 390 14.10 -2.65 9.90
CA ALA A 390 14.77 -2.73 8.62
C ALA A 390 16.24 -2.34 8.77
N HIS A 391 17.06 -2.74 7.81
CA HIS A 391 18.41 -2.22 7.67
C HIS A 391 18.96 -2.47 6.27
N ASN A 392 20.22 -2.13 6.05
CA ASN A 392 20.91 -2.51 4.82
C ASN A 392 21.90 -3.66 5.05
N GLY A 393 21.84 -4.65 4.15
CA GLY A 393 22.88 -5.65 4.01
C GLY A 393 24.10 -5.10 3.27
N GLN A 394 25.22 -5.84 3.33
CA GLN A 394 26.38 -5.56 2.47
C GLN A 394 25.94 -5.54 1.00
N GLY A 395 26.50 -4.62 0.22
CA GLY A 395 26.03 -4.34 -1.13
C GLY A 395 24.93 -3.29 -1.20
N GLY A 396 24.59 -2.65 -0.08
CA GLY A 396 23.61 -1.55 0.00
C GLY A 396 22.17 -2.00 -0.26
N THR A 397 21.85 -3.24 0.08
CA THR A 397 20.52 -3.86 -0.10
C THR A 397 19.65 -3.61 1.13
N PHE A 398 18.82 -2.57 1.08
CA PHE A 398 17.86 -2.28 2.15
C PHE A 398 16.72 -3.32 2.16
N HIS A 399 16.30 -3.76 3.33
CA HIS A 399 15.26 -4.78 3.50
C HIS A 399 14.58 -4.73 4.89
N TYR A 400 13.35 -5.23 4.98
CA TYR A 400 12.61 -5.36 6.23
C TYR A 400 12.72 -6.79 6.80
N HIS A 401 12.87 -6.92 8.11
CA HIS A 401 12.78 -8.20 8.81
C HIS A 401 11.45 -8.43 9.54
N ALA A 402 10.71 -7.37 9.90
CA ALA A 402 9.45 -7.55 10.62
C ALA A 402 8.36 -6.50 10.40
N ASP A 403 8.72 -5.22 10.33
CA ASP A 403 7.72 -4.16 10.41
C ASP A 403 7.68 -3.26 9.18
N ALA A 404 7.17 -3.81 8.09
CA ALA A 404 6.85 -3.02 6.91
C ALA A 404 5.50 -2.28 7.04
N ASN A 405 4.85 -2.24 8.21
CA ASN A 405 3.63 -1.45 8.39
C ASN A 405 3.93 0.05 8.31
N CYS A 406 5.16 0.46 8.65
CA CYS A 406 5.60 1.85 8.65
C CYS A 406 5.46 2.53 7.28
N LEU A 407 5.42 1.78 6.17
CA LEU A 407 5.14 2.37 4.85
C LEU A 407 3.76 3.05 4.83
N HIS A 408 2.78 2.59 5.61
CA HIS A 408 1.46 3.22 5.71
C HIS A 408 1.40 4.35 6.73
N TRP A 409 2.49 4.62 7.45
CA TRP A 409 2.53 5.72 8.40
C TRP A 409 2.86 7.03 7.69
N HIS A 410 2.18 8.10 8.11
CA HIS A 410 2.36 9.44 7.58
C HIS A 410 2.58 10.40 8.76
N PRO A 411 3.71 11.13 8.81
CA PRO A 411 4.00 12.05 9.91
C PRO A 411 3.01 13.21 9.94
N GLU A 412 2.59 13.62 11.14
CA GLU A 412 1.95 14.92 11.33
C GLU A 412 2.96 16.08 11.19
N GLU A 413 2.47 17.33 11.16
CA GLU A 413 3.36 18.50 11.05
C GLU A 413 4.37 18.53 12.22
N GLY A 414 5.65 18.34 11.88
CA GLY A 414 6.76 18.39 12.83
C GLY A 414 7.17 17.02 13.39
N GLU A 415 6.53 15.93 12.96
CA GLU A 415 6.98 14.56 13.23
C GLU A 415 7.98 14.07 12.18
N ASP A 416 8.84 13.14 12.57
CA ASP A 416 9.74 12.41 11.69
C ASP A 416 9.65 10.89 11.91
N MET A 417 10.37 10.09 11.11
CA MET A 417 10.29 8.62 11.19
C MET A 417 10.58 8.05 12.60
N PHE A 418 11.28 8.75 13.48
CA PHE A 418 11.49 8.29 14.85
C PHE A 418 10.27 8.45 15.75
N ASP A 419 9.25 9.20 15.33
CA ASP A 419 7.96 9.31 16.02
C ASP A 419 7.03 8.13 15.70
N TYR A 420 7.39 7.26 14.74
CA TYR A 420 6.63 6.06 14.45
C TYR A 420 6.62 5.08 15.65
N ASP A 421 5.49 5.02 16.35
CA ASP A 421 5.35 4.23 17.58
C ASP A 421 5.09 2.74 17.31
N ILE A 422 6.14 1.94 17.55
CA ILE A 422 6.13 0.47 17.47
C ILE A 422 6.07 -0.22 18.84
N SER A 423 5.70 0.50 19.91
CA SER A 423 5.74 -0.03 21.27
C SER A 423 4.70 -1.12 21.53
N THR A 424 3.57 -1.08 20.84
CA THR A 424 2.48 -2.05 20.96
C THR A 424 1.77 -2.24 19.62
N PRO A 425 1.09 -3.39 19.40
CA PRO A 425 0.27 -3.59 18.19
C PRO A 425 -0.79 -2.48 18.02
N ALA A 426 -1.34 -1.98 19.13
CA ALA A 426 -2.36 -0.94 19.14
C ALA A 426 -1.82 0.45 18.75
N ALA A 427 -0.55 0.73 19.03
CA ALA A 427 0.11 1.96 18.58
C ALA A 427 0.31 1.93 17.06
N VAL A 428 0.86 0.82 16.54
CA VAL A 428 0.98 0.59 15.09
C VAL A 428 -0.39 0.67 14.40
N ALA A 429 -1.46 0.12 15.01
CA ALA A 429 -2.81 0.17 14.45
C ALA A 429 -3.32 1.60 14.22
N GLN A 430 -3.08 2.49 15.18
CA GLN A 430 -3.49 3.89 15.09
C GLN A 430 -2.74 4.59 13.96
N ASN A 431 -1.49 4.20 13.74
CA ASN A 431 -0.58 4.76 12.76
C ASN A 431 -0.85 4.32 11.32
N THR A 432 -1.46 3.14 11.10
CA THR A 432 -1.49 2.51 9.77
C THR A 432 -2.87 2.06 9.29
N ALA A 433 -3.86 1.94 10.18
CA ALA A 433 -5.21 1.47 9.80
C ALA A 433 -6.34 2.09 10.65
N ASN A 434 -6.05 3.05 11.52
CA ASN A 434 -6.99 3.66 12.47
C ASN A 434 -7.89 2.61 13.20
N GLY A 435 -7.31 1.47 13.58
CA GLY A 435 -8.01 0.37 14.24
C GLY A 435 -8.94 -0.48 13.34
N SER A 436 -8.76 -0.44 12.02
CA SER A 436 -9.43 -1.29 11.03
C SER A 436 -8.55 -2.47 10.59
N HIS A 437 -9.05 -3.32 9.68
CA HIS A 437 -8.23 -4.31 8.99
C HIS A 437 -7.02 -3.61 8.35
N SER A 438 -5.83 -4.18 8.48
CA SER A 438 -4.61 -3.58 7.94
C SER A 438 -4.68 -3.49 6.41
N ALA A 439 -4.02 -2.48 5.86
CA ALA A 439 -3.74 -2.43 4.42
C ALA A 439 -2.68 -3.47 4.04
N VAL A 440 -2.62 -3.80 2.74
CA VAL A 440 -1.59 -4.66 2.18
C VAL A 440 -0.20 -4.00 2.30
N ILE A 441 0.80 -4.73 2.75
CA ILE A 441 2.18 -4.25 2.90
C ILE A 441 3.12 -4.87 1.86
N GLY A 442 2.74 -6.00 1.26
CA GLY A 442 3.55 -6.66 0.24
C GLY A 442 2.86 -7.83 -0.45
N VAL A 443 3.61 -8.50 -1.29
CA VAL A 443 3.24 -9.70 -2.04
C VAL A 443 4.30 -10.78 -1.85
N SER A 444 3.87 -12.00 -1.59
CA SER A 444 4.74 -13.18 -1.52
C SER A 444 5.09 -13.70 -2.92
N MET A 445 6.13 -14.54 -3.02
CA MET A 445 6.59 -15.07 -4.31
C MET A 445 5.57 -16.01 -5.00
N ASP A 446 4.60 -16.52 -4.25
CA ASP A 446 3.43 -17.27 -4.74
C ASP A 446 2.23 -16.37 -5.12
N GLY A 447 2.40 -15.04 -5.11
CA GLY A 447 1.42 -14.05 -5.56
C GLY A 447 0.29 -13.70 -4.59
N TYR A 448 0.23 -14.34 -3.41
CA TYR A 448 -0.73 -13.99 -2.38
C TYR A 448 -0.35 -12.68 -1.65
N PRO A 449 -1.34 -11.93 -1.14
CA PRO A 449 -1.06 -10.68 -0.44
C PRO A 449 -0.55 -10.91 0.98
N ILE A 450 0.29 -9.97 1.44
CA ILE A 450 0.79 -9.88 2.80
C ILE A 450 0.20 -8.60 3.41
N TYR A 451 -0.56 -8.76 4.49
CA TYR A 451 -1.19 -7.66 5.22
C TYR A 451 -0.41 -7.28 6.48
N GLY A 452 -0.75 -6.12 7.03
CA GLY A 452 -0.27 -5.70 8.35
C GLY A 452 -0.77 -6.55 9.52
N LEU A 453 -0.56 -6.07 10.74
CA LEU A 453 -0.84 -6.79 11.99
C LEU A 453 -2.33 -7.14 12.22
N TRP A 454 -3.27 -6.44 11.60
CA TRP A 454 -4.70 -6.52 11.91
C TRP A 454 -5.48 -7.20 10.80
N GLY A 455 -6.27 -8.20 11.16
CA GLY A 455 -7.10 -8.99 10.26
C GLY A 455 -8.48 -9.27 10.86
N TYR A 456 -9.32 -10.02 10.13
CA TYR A 456 -10.61 -10.47 10.64
C TYR A 456 -10.51 -11.86 11.29
N ASP A 457 -11.10 -12.03 12.48
CA ASP A 457 -11.33 -13.36 13.04
C ASP A 457 -12.55 -14.06 12.40
N ASP A 458 -12.81 -15.31 12.79
CA ASP A 458 -13.97 -16.11 12.36
C ASP A 458 -15.34 -15.43 12.63
N GLN A 459 -15.38 -14.38 13.46
CA GLN A 459 -16.58 -13.62 13.79
C GLN A 459 -16.61 -12.23 13.12
N MET A 460 -15.69 -11.95 12.20
CA MET A 460 -15.51 -10.66 11.52
C MET A 460 -15.14 -9.51 12.47
N ASN A 461 -14.57 -9.80 13.64
CA ASN A 461 -13.97 -8.77 14.48
C ASN A 461 -12.56 -8.46 13.96
N VAL A 462 -12.17 -7.19 14.00
CA VAL A 462 -10.78 -6.80 13.77
C VAL A 462 -9.95 -7.21 14.98
N VAL A 463 -8.97 -8.08 14.75
CA VAL A 463 -8.07 -8.62 15.78
C VAL A 463 -6.62 -8.54 15.33
N GLU A 464 -5.70 -8.55 16.28
CA GLU A 464 -4.28 -8.74 15.98
C GLU A 464 -4.10 -10.18 15.49
N MET A 465 -3.61 -10.34 14.26
CA MET A 465 -3.26 -11.64 13.71
C MET A 465 -1.97 -12.12 14.38
N LYS A 466 -2.04 -13.28 15.01
CA LYS A 466 -0.98 -13.78 15.89
C LYS A 466 -0.35 -15.01 15.27
N SER A 467 0.98 -15.04 15.31
CA SER A 467 1.73 -16.21 14.90
C SER A 467 1.41 -17.41 15.81
N SER A 468 1.44 -18.60 15.21
CA SER A 468 1.33 -19.89 15.88
C SER A 468 2.69 -20.54 16.18
N TYR A 469 3.78 -19.81 15.99
CA TYR A 469 5.12 -20.24 16.41
C TYR A 469 5.45 -19.78 17.82
N LYS A 470 6.27 -20.56 18.52
CA LYS A 470 6.86 -20.17 19.80
C LYS A 470 8.27 -20.73 19.91
N LEU A 471 9.06 -20.16 20.82
CA LEU A 471 10.35 -20.71 21.19
C LEU A 471 10.19 -22.09 21.84
N LYS A 472 11.09 -23.00 21.48
CA LYS A 472 11.31 -24.26 22.19
C LYS A 472 11.82 -23.95 23.61
N GLU A 473 11.58 -24.88 24.54
CA GLU A 473 11.95 -24.68 25.94
C GLU A 473 13.46 -24.45 26.09
N GLY A 474 13.84 -23.26 26.58
CA GLY A 474 15.22 -22.89 26.86
C GLY A 474 15.96 -22.21 25.71
N GLU A 475 15.32 -22.09 24.54
CA GLU A 475 15.88 -21.40 23.38
C GLU A 475 15.56 -19.90 23.39
N THR A 476 16.25 -19.14 22.55
CA THR A 476 16.19 -17.66 22.55
C THR A 476 16.04 -17.04 21.16
N GLY A 477 16.07 -17.85 20.09
CA GLY A 477 16.18 -17.37 18.70
C GLY A 477 17.64 -17.24 18.24
N TYR A 478 18.61 -17.64 19.07
CA TYR A 478 20.03 -17.56 18.73
C TYR A 478 20.38 -18.48 17.55
N ASN A 479 19.73 -19.64 17.44
CA ASN A 479 19.90 -20.54 16.29
C ASN A 479 18.85 -20.31 15.19
N GLY A 480 18.20 -19.15 15.19
CA GLY A 480 17.24 -18.79 14.14
C GLY A 480 16.02 -19.70 14.14
N ILE A 481 15.62 -20.17 12.96
CA ILE A 481 14.42 -20.99 12.73
C ILE A 481 14.45 -22.28 13.57
N ASP A 482 15.64 -22.84 13.82
CA ASP A 482 15.81 -24.07 14.59
C ASP A 482 15.35 -23.95 16.06
N ASP A 483 15.25 -22.73 16.60
CA ASP A 483 14.81 -22.47 17.98
C ASP A 483 13.28 -22.43 18.12
N TYR A 484 12.54 -22.39 17.02
CA TYR A 484 11.09 -22.24 17.01
C TYR A 484 10.37 -23.55 16.68
N GLU A 485 9.17 -23.73 17.23
CA GLU A 485 8.23 -24.81 16.89
C GLU A 485 6.85 -24.24 16.56
N TYR A 486 6.16 -24.85 15.61
CA TYR A 486 4.79 -24.50 15.26
C TYR A 486 3.82 -25.25 16.17
N VAL A 487 2.86 -24.53 16.74
CA VAL A 487 1.81 -25.11 17.58
C VAL A 487 0.46 -24.77 16.95
N PRO A 488 -0.23 -25.75 16.32
CA PRO A 488 -1.54 -25.51 15.72
C PRO A 488 -2.53 -24.89 16.70
N GLY A 489 -3.14 -23.77 16.32
CA GLY A 489 -4.12 -23.05 17.13
C GLY A 489 -3.55 -22.30 18.34
N LEU A 490 -2.23 -22.11 18.41
CA LEU A 490 -1.62 -21.20 19.37
C LEU A 490 -2.04 -19.75 19.08
N GLY A 491 -1.84 -19.31 17.83
CA GLY A 491 -2.29 -18.03 17.31
C GLY A 491 -3.43 -18.21 16.30
N HIS A 492 -3.52 -17.26 15.37
CA HIS A 492 -4.51 -17.24 14.30
C HIS A 492 -3.98 -17.87 13.00
N LEU A 493 -2.67 -17.81 12.79
CA LEU A 493 -2.04 -18.11 11.51
C LEU A 493 -1.57 -19.56 11.43
N ASP A 494 -1.49 -20.07 10.20
CA ASP A 494 -1.02 -21.40 9.88
C ASP A 494 0.51 -21.52 9.92
N VAL A 495 1.03 -22.65 9.45
CA VAL A 495 2.47 -22.95 9.46
C VAL A 495 3.28 -22.04 8.54
N CYS A 496 2.66 -21.44 7.52
CA CYS A 496 3.32 -20.46 6.64
C CYS A 496 3.11 -19.02 7.10
N ASN A 497 2.50 -18.81 8.27
CA ASN A 497 2.16 -17.50 8.83
C ASN A 497 1.09 -16.75 8.01
N GLY A 498 0.15 -17.49 7.41
CA GLY A 498 -1.03 -16.92 6.75
C GLY A 498 -2.31 -17.61 7.18
N HIS A 499 -3.41 -17.27 6.51
CA HIS A 499 -4.67 -17.98 6.61
C HIS A 499 -5.57 -17.66 5.41
N PHE A 500 -6.63 -18.46 5.22
CA PHE A 500 -7.71 -18.11 4.31
C PHE A 500 -8.80 -17.37 5.07
N GLY A 501 -9.14 -16.17 4.62
CA GLY A 501 -10.17 -15.35 5.24
C GLY A 501 -10.58 -14.17 4.36
N PRO A 502 -11.72 -13.52 4.68
CA PRO A 502 -12.15 -12.30 4.01
C PRO A 502 -11.19 -11.14 4.30
N THR A 503 -11.06 -10.24 3.34
CA THR A 503 -10.39 -8.94 3.49
C THR A 503 -11.29 -7.83 2.92
N PRO A 504 -11.01 -6.54 3.15
CA PRO A 504 -11.78 -5.46 2.54
C PRO A 504 -11.87 -5.56 1.01
N GLU A 505 -10.78 -5.99 0.36
CA GLU A 505 -10.65 -6.10 -1.10
C GLU A 505 -11.19 -7.42 -1.65
N PHE A 506 -11.17 -8.48 -0.83
CA PHE A 506 -11.67 -9.81 -1.15
C PHE A 506 -12.71 -10.28 -0.12
N PRO A 507 -13.96 -9.77 -0.15
CA PRO A 507 -14.98 -10.10 0.85
C PRO A 507 -15.38 -11.58 0.92
N ASP A 508 -15.20 -12.33 -0.17
CA ASP A 508 -15.45 -13.78 -0.24
C ASP A 508 -14.23 -14.61 0.22
N GLY A 509 -13.11 -13.93 0.49
CA GLY A 509 -11.88 -14.50 1.02
C GLY A 509 -10.84 -14.85 -0.02
N ILE A 510 -9.59 -14.72 0.41
CA ILE A 510 -8.38 -15.16 -0.29
C ILE A 510 -7.41 -15.70 0.76
N TYR A 511 -6.52 -16.61 0.37
CA TYR A 511 -5.38 -16.90 1.23
C TYR A 511 -4.47 -15.67 1.30
N HIS A 512 -4.02 -15.30 2.49
CA HIS A 512 -3.14 -14.16 2.68
C HIS A 512 -2.27 -14.31 3.93
N TYR A 513 -1.10 -13.70 3.87
CA TYR A 513 -0.14 -13.66 4.97
C TYR A 513 -0.35 -12.42 5.83
N HIS A 514 0.21 -12.44 7.02
CA HIS A 514 0.25 -11.29 7.90
C HIS A 514 1.65 -11.02 8.41
N SER A 515 1.99 -9.74 8.54
CA SER A 515 3.05 -9.38 9.47
C SER A 515 2.61 -9.64 10.91
N THR A 516 3.55 -10.07 11.77
CA THR A 516 3.23 -10.44 13.14
C THR A 516 4.18 -9.83 14.16
N MET A 517 3.60 -9.11 15.11
CA MET A 517 4.34 -8.57 16.26
C MET A 517 4.36 -9.56 17.43
N MET A 518 3.24 -10.25 17.66
CA MET A 518 3.09 -11.22 18.75
C MET A 518 2.66 -12.60 18.27
N ASN A 519 3.01 -13.62 19.04
CA ASN A 519 2.44 -14.96 18.94
C ASN A 519 1.22 -15.12 19.87
N GLY A 520 0.57 -16.28 19.81
CA GLY A 520 -0.59 -16.61 20.65
C GLY A 520 -0.39 -16.52 22.16
N GLU A 521 0.86 -16.59 22.66
CA GLU A 521 1.22 -16.44 24.07
C GLU A 521 1.54 -14.99 24.47
N GLY A 522 1.56 -14.06 23.51
CA GLY A 522 1.98 -12.68 23.73
C GLY A 522 3.50 -12.49 23.80
N ASN A 523 4.26 -13.49 23.34
CA ASN A 523 5.69 -13.35 23.07
C ASN A 523 5.89 -12.89 21.62
N MET A 524 7.15 -12.73 21.21
CA MET A 524 7.53 -12.29 19.86
C MET A 524 6.88 -13.13 18.75
N GLY A 525 6.33 -12.45 17.75
CA GLY A 525 5.58 -13.03 16.63
C GLY A 525 6.44 -13.55 15.47
N PHE A 526 7.48 -14.34 15.75
CA PHE A 526 8.23 -15.05 14.70
C PHE A 526 7.26 -15.84 13.78
N PRO A 527 7.41 -15.88 12.45
CA PRO A 527 8.56 -15.44 11.64
C PRO A 527 8.41 -14.02 11.07
N TYR A 528 7.52 -13.22 11.64
CA TYR A 528 7.25 -11.82 11.28
C TYR A 528 6.61 -11.57 9.91
N PHE A 529 6.91 -12.35 8.87
CA PHE A 529 6.23 -12.32 7.58
C PHE A 529 5.75 -13.71 7.16
N LEU A 530 6.64 -14.59 6.69
CA LEU A 530 6.34 -15.95 6.26
C LEU A 530 7.58 -16.86 6.33
N LEU A 531 7.37 -18.17 6.43
CA LEU A 531 8.44 -19.20 6.37
C LEU A 531 8.32 -20.16 5.19
N CYS A 532 7.13 -20.22 4.59
CA CYS A 532 6.84 -21.05 3.44
C CYS A 532 5.81 -20.39 2.54
N TYR A 533 5.75 -20.84 1.30
CA TYR A 533 4.78 -20.42 0.32
C TYR A 533 3.62 -21.41 0.28
N HIS A 534 2.43 -20.93 0.65
CA HIS A 534 1.19 -21.68 0.60
C HIS A 534 0.76 -21.96 -0.85
N GLY A 535 1.12 -21.09 -1.79
CA GLY A 535 0.88 -21.26 -3.21
C GLY A 535 2.09 -21.75 -4.00
N GLU A 536 1.84 -22.12 -5.25
CA GLU A 536 2.89 -22.48 -6.21
C GLU A 536 3.75 -21.25 -6.57
N THR A 537 5.08 -21.40 -6.54
CA THR A 537 6.03 -20.34 -6.91
C THR A 537 6.67 -20.60 -8.28
N PHE A 538 7.39 -19.60 -8.80
CA PHE A 538 8.24 -19.72 -9.99
C PHE A 538 9.74 -19.68 -9.68
N LEU A 539 10.13 -19.95 -8.42
CA LEU A 539 11.51 -19.78 -7.95
C LEU A 539 12.51 -20.66 -8.74
N ASP A 540 12.06 -21.79 -9.29
CA ASP A 540 12.88 -22.75 -10.04
C ASP A 540 13.09 -22.42 -11.54
N GLU A 541 12.39 -21.45 -12.12
CA GLU A 541 12.59 -21.08 -13.55
C GLU A 541 13.77 -20.11 -13.76
N GLY A 542 14.32 -19.54 -12.69
CA GLY A 542 15.34 -18.49 -12.73
C GLY A 542 16.65 -18.81 -12.00
N GLY A 543 16.92 -20.07 -11.65
CA GLY A 543 18.05 -20.54 -10.85
C GLY A 543 19.43 -19.98 -11.23
N ASN A 544 19.70 -18.77 -10.74
CA ASN A 544 21.00 -18.10 -10.60
C ASN A 544 20.82 -16.81 -9.77
N GLY A 545 19.92 -16.83 -8.77
CA GLY A 545 20.07 -15.93 -7.64
C GLY A 545 21.48 -16.12 -7.11
N ALA A 546 22.30 -15.08 -7.19
CA ALA A 546 23.67 -15.14 -6.72
C ALA A 546 23.61 -15.69 -5.29
N ASP A 547 24.40 -16.72 -5.03
CA ASP A 547 24.62 -17.23 -3.69
C ASP A 547 25.20 -16.09 -2.85
N CYS A 548 24.30 -15.36 -2.17
CA CYS A 548 24.62 -14.35 -1.18
C CYS A 548 24.72 -14.98 0.22
N SER A 549 24.71 -16.31 0.36
CA SER A 549 24.83 -17.01 1.66
C SER A 549 26.22 -16.91 2.30
N GLY A 550 27.06 -15.99 1.80
CA GLY A 550 28.40 -15.77 2.31
C GLY A 550 28.85 -14.32 2.22
N PHE A 551 28.12 -13.37 2.81
CA PHE A 551 28.67 -12.05 3.14
C PHE A 551 28.15 -11.49 4.46
#